data_AF-A0AAV6AWL3-F1
#
_entry.id   AF-A0AAV6AWL3-F1
#
_cell.length_a   1.000
_cell.length_b   1.000
_cell.length_c   1.000
_cell.angle_alpha   90.00
_cell.angle_beta   90.00
_cell.angle_gamma   90.00
#
_symmetry.space_group_name_H-M   'P 1'
#
loop_
_entity.id
_entity.type
_entity.pdbx_description
1 polymer ?
#
loop_
_entity_poly.entity_id
_entity_poly.type
_entity_poly.pdbx_seq_one_letter_code
_entity_poly.pdbx_strand_id
1 'polypeptide(L)'
;MKQVRADEQSVVFQLSSSERDALIQILQTYPAMPAGPYGGSKERNNPQAAEYQRLLDEALAEKRAAHKRHLDAWLAAPDRFHKTKAGCRLTLERADSEWLLQVLNDIRVGHWLELGSPEVGELKPARLAEKAITTWLAMEMSGFFQMSILEAFDC
;
A
#
# COMPACT_ATOMS: atom_id res chain seq x y z
N MET A 1 -11.36 2.83 10.26
CA MET A 1 -11.75 3.96 9.41
C MET A 1 -13.22 3.82 9.10
N LYS A 2 -14.03 4.88 9.15
CA LYS A 2 -15.48 4.78 8.93
C LYS A 2 -15.89 5.51 7.65
N GLN A 3 -16.58 4.83 6.74
CA GLN A 3 -17.22 5.48 5.60
C GLN A 3 -18.36 6.40 6.06
N VAL A 4 -18.34 7.65 5.60
CA VAL A 4 -19.37 8.67 5.89
C VAL A 4 -20.29 8.87 4.70
N ARG A 5 -19.73 8.81 3.49
CA ARG A 5 -20.44 8.96 2.23
C ARG A 5 -19.67 8.21 1.15
N ALA A 6 -20.38 7.59 0.22
CA ALA A 6 -19.82 7.21 -1.08
C ALA A 6 -20.81 7.62 -2.17
N ASP A 7 -20.25 7.96 -3.32
CA ASP A 7 -20.95 8.07 -4.59
C ASP A 7 -20.09 7.42 -5.68
N GLU A 8 -20.59 7.40 -6.92
CA GLU A 8 -19.90 6.72 -8.03
C GLU A 8 -18.49 7.27 -8.28
N GLN A 9 -18.21 8.52 -7.91
CA GLN A 9 -16.96 9.22 -8.24
C GLN A 9 -16.04 9.40 -7.04
N SER A 10 -16.56 9.34 -5.81
CA SER A 10 -15.79 9.63 -4.61
C SER A 10 -16.31 8.94 -3.35
N VAL A 11 -15.41 8.72 -2.40
CA VAL A 11 -15.72 8.24 -1.06
C VAL A 11 -15.15 9.19 -0.01
N VAL A 12 -15.91 9.41 1.06
CA VAL A 12 -15.50 10.21 2.21
C VAL A 12 -15.42 9.32 3.43
N PHE A 13 -14.25 9.27 4.05
CA PHE A 13 -13.98 8.57 5.29
C PHE A 13 -13.81 9.54 6.46
N GLN A 14 -14.27 9.13 7.63
CA GLN A 14 -13.90 9.71 8.91
C GLN A 14 -12.81 8.84 9.54
N LEU A 15 -11.68 9.47 9.86
CA LEU A 15 -10.57 8.87 10.56
C LEU A 15 -10.42 9.55 11.92
N SER A 16 -10.01 8.78 12.92
CA SER A 16 -9.41 9.30 14.14
C SER A 16 -8.00 9.83 13.87
N SER A 17 -7.43 10.60 14.79
CA SER A 17 -6.05 11.08 14.68
C SER A 17 -5.05 9.93 14.56
N SER A 18 -5.25 8.85 15.34
CA SER A 18 -4.38 7.67 15.30
C SER A 18 -4.44 6.94 13.96
N GLU A 19 -5.62 6.80 13.37
CA GLU A 19 -5.77 6.17 12.04
C GLU A 19 -5.14 7.00 10.95
N ARG A 20 -5.26 8.33 11.02
CA ARG A 20 -4.58 9.24 10.09
C ARG A 20 -3.07 9.07 10.18
N ASP A 21 -2.53 9.11 11.39
CA ASP A 21 -1.09 9.04 11.61
C ASP A 21 -0.54 7.67 11.18
N ALA A 22 -1.27 6.59 11.47
CA ALA A 22 -0.94 5.25 10.99
C ALA A 22 -0.94 5.17 9.45
N LEU A 23 -1.97 5.70 8.78
CA LEU A 23 -2.04 5.71 7.32
C LEU A 23 -0.85 6.46 6.72
N ILE A 24 -0.53 7.66 7.23
CA ILE A 24 0.61 8.46 6.75
C ILE A 24 1.93 7.69 6.96
N GLN A 25 2.14 7.11 8.15
CA GLN A 25 3.35 6.34 8.45
C GLN A 25 3.52 5.15 7.51
N ILE A 26 2.44 4.42 7.24
CA ILE A 26 2.45 3.28 6.31
C ILE A 26 2.78 3.77 4.90
N LEU A 27 2.13 4.81 4.41
CA LEU A 27 2.38 5.35 3.09
C LEU A 27 3.84 5.83 2.93
N GLN A 28 4.44 6.39 3.97
CA GLN A 28 5.85 6.80 3.98
C GLN A 28 6.85 5.63 3.82
N THR A 29 6.42 4.38 4.01
CA THR A 29 7.25 3.20 3.72
C THR A 29 7.36 2.89 2.23
N TYR A 30 6.60 3.56 1.36
CA TYR A 30 6.66 3.33 -0.08
C TYR A 30 7.92 3.96 -0.71
N PRO A 31 8.63 3.24 -1.61
CA PRO A 31 8.36 1.88 -2.08
C PRO A 31 8.93 0.80 -1.12
N ALA A 32 8.11 -0.19 -0.77
CA ALA A 32 8.52 -1.30 0.09
C ALA A 32 8.88 -2.59 -0.68
N MET A 33 8.55 -2.65 -1.97
CA MET A 33 8.66 -3.86 -2.77
C MET A 33 10.08 -3.98 -3.37
N PRO A 34 10.82 -5.07 -3.12
CA PRO A 34 12.20 -5.21 -3.57
C PRO A 34 12.29 -5.27 -5.10
N ALA A 35 13.37 -4.70 -5.64
CA ALA A 35 13.72 -4.86 -7.05
C ALA A 35 14.31 -6.25 -7.27
N GLY A 36 13.85 -6.97 -8.29
CA GLY A 36 14.41 -8.25 -8.67
C GLY A 36 13.43 -9.14 -9.42
N PRO A 37 13.89 -10.32 -9.88
CA PRO A 37 13.10 -11.18 -10.76
C PRO A 37 11.80 -11.63 -10.08
N TYR A 38 10.67 -11.23 -10.65
CA TYR A 38 9.34 -11.76 -10.29
C TYR A 38 9.10 -13.07 -11.04
N GLY A 39 9.95 -14.08 -10.82
CA GLY A 39 9.90 -15.32 -11.61
C GLY A 39 10.62 -16.48 -10.94
N GLY A 40 9.99 -17.65 -10.98
CA GLY A 40 10.59 -18.90 -10.49
C GLY A 40 11.87 -19.25 -11.26
N SER A 41 12.77 -20.02 -10.63
CA SER A 41 14.11 -20.33 -11.14
C SER A 41 14.19 -20.97 -12.54
N LYS A 42 13.06 -21.42 -13.10
CA LYS A 42 12.99 -22.17 -14.36
C LYS A 42 13.18 -21.32 -15.62
N GLU A 43 12.98 -20.01 -15.57
CA GLU A 43 13.09 -19.12 -16.74
C GLU A 43 14.51 -18.53 -16.96
N ARG A 44 15.43 -18.75 -16.00
CA ARG A 44 16.77 -18.12 -15.97
C ARG A 44 17.72 -18.52 -17.11
N ASN A 45 17.42 -19.58 -17.86
CA ASN A 45 18.32 -20.13 -18.88
C ASN A 45 17.96 -19.73 -20.33
N ASN A 46 16.97 -18.85 -20.54
CA ASN A 46 16.63 -18.33 -21.86
C ASN A 46 17.18 -16.90 -22.03
N PRO A 47 18.08 -16.62 -22.99
CA PRO A 47 18.57 -15.26 -23.27
C PRO A 47 17.46 -14.26 -23.57
N GLN A 48 16.38 -14.72 -24.21
CA GLN A 48 15.21 -13.90 -24.49
C GLN A 48 14.44 -13.56 -23.20
N ALA A 49 14.42 -14.47 -22.24
CA ALA A 49 13.82 -14.21 -20.92
C ALA A 49 14.62 -13.17 -20.12
N ALA A 50 15.94 -13.10 -20.30
CA ALA A 50 16.76 -12.06 -19.66
C ALA A 50 16.44 -10.66 -20.19
N GLU A 51 16.21 -10.52 -21.50
CA GLU A 51 15.80 -9.25 -22.12
C GLU A 51 14.37 -8.86 -21.68
N TYR A 52 13.42 -9.80 -21.69
CA TYR A 52 12.06 -9.55 -21.19
C TYR A 52 12.05 -9.16 -19.71
N GLN A 53 12.83 -9.85 -18.87
CA GLN A 53 12.93 -9.53 -17.44
C GLN A 53 13.49 -8.12 -17.24
N ARG A 54 14.50 -7.73 -18.03
CA ARG A 54 15.06 -6.38 -17.95
C ARG A 54 14.02 -5.31 -18.31
N LEU A 55 13.28 -5.49 -19.39
CA LEU A 55 12.21 -4.57 -19.79
C LEU A 55 11.10 -4.49 -18.73
N LEU A 56 10.75 -5.63 -18.13
CA LEU A 56 9.79 -5.69 -17.03
C LEU A 56 10.28 -4.92 -15.80
N ASP A 57 11.53 -5.12 -15.40
CA ASP A 57 12.14 -4.44 -14.26
C ASP A 57 12.21 -2.92 -14.47
N GLU A 58 12.57 -2.49 -15.70
CA GLU A 58 12.58 -1.08 -16.10
C GLU A 58 11.17 -0.47 -16.02
N ALA A 59 10.15 -1.13 -16.59
CA ALA A 59 8.77 -0.66 -16.54
C ALA A 59 8.20 -0.58 -15.11
N LEU A 60 8.52 -1.57 -14.27
CA LEU A 60 8.10 -1.59 -12.86
C LEU A 60 8.82 -0.51 -12.04
N ALA A 61 10.10 -0.26 -12.32
CA ALA A 61 10.85 0.82 -11.68
C ALA A 61 10.27 2.19 -12.03
N GLU A 62 9.93 2.41 -13.30
CA GLU A 62 9.27 3.65 -13.74
C GLU A 62 7.90 3.82 -13.09
N LYS A 63 7.07 2.78 -13.07
CA LYS A 63 5.76 2.80 -12.40
C LYS A 63 5.91 3.16 -10.92
N ARG A 64 6.84 2.53 -10.19
CA ARG A 64 7.09 2.83 -8.77
C ARG A 64 7.55 4.28 -8.58
N ALA A 65 8.42 4.79 -9.45
CA ALA A 65 8.84 6.18 -9.40
C ALA A 65 7.68 7.15 -9.65
N ALA A 66 6.80 6.84 -10.60
CA ALA A 66 5.58 7.63 -10.85
C ALA A 66 4.64 7.61 -9.65
N HIS A 67 4.38 6.43 -9.07
CA HIS A 67 3.58 6.29 -7.86
C HIS A 67 4.18 7.05 -6.67
N LYS A 68 5.50 7.01 -6.49
CA LYS A 68 6.17 7.74 -5.41
C LYS A 68 6.01 9.25 -5.56
N ARG A 69 6.19 9.78 -6.78
CA ARG A 69 5.97 11.21 -7.06
C ARG A 69 4.52 11.62 -6.81
N HIS A 70 3.56 10.80 -7.26
CA HIS A 70 2.15 11.04 -7.00
C HIS A 70 1.84 10.99 -5.50
N LEU A 71 2.40 10.03 -4.78
CA LEU A 71 2.24 9.90 -3.33
C LEU A 71 2.75 11.13 -2.58
N ASP A 72 3.94 11.61 -2.93
CA ASP A 72 4.52 12.78 -2.29
C ASP A 72 3.67 14.03 -2.51
N ALA A 73 3.19 14.23 -3.74
CA ALA A 73 2.27 15.31 -4.06
C ALA A 73 0.93 15.15 -3.32
N TRP A 74 0.41 13.92 -3.24
CA TRP A 74 -0.85 13.60 -2.59
C TRP A 74 -0.78 13.85 -1.07
N LEU A 75 0.32 13.45 -0.41
CA LEU A 75 0.55 13.69 1.02
C LEU A 75 0.82 15.17 1.34
N ALA A 76 1.43 15.92 0.43
CA ALA A 76 1.70 17.34 0.59
C ALA A 76 0.48 18.24 0.39
N ALA A 77 -0.60 17.72 -0.23
CA ALA A 77 -1.80 18.50 -0.51
C ALA A 77 -2.56 18.85 0.79
N PRO A 78 -2.73 20.16 1.11
CA PRO A 78 -3.21 20.61 2.42
C PRO A 78 -4.66 20.21 2.72
N ASP A 79 -5.46 20.00 1.68
CA ASP A 79 -6.90 19.74 1.78
C ASP A 79 -7.27 18.25 1.79
N ARG A 80 -6.29 17.33 1.81
CA ARG A 80 -6.62 15.89 1.83
C ARG A 80 -7.19 15.42 3.15
N PHE A 81 -6.70 15.98 4.26
CA PHE A 81 -7.14 15.63 5.61
C PHE A 81 -7.80 16.82 6.29
N HIS A 82 -9.09 17.03 6.01
CA HIS A 82 -9.85 18.09 6.65
C HIS A 82 -10.10 17.76 8.12
N LYS A 83 -9.57 18.58 9.03
CA LYS A 83 -9.80 18.39 10.48
C LYS A 83 -11.28 18.52 10.82
N THR A 84 -11.77 17.62 11.67
CA THR A 84 -13.13 17.67 12.23
C THR A 84 -13.06 17.52 13.75
N LYS A 85 -14.19 17.76 14.45
CA LYS A 85 -14.26 17.57 15.92
C LYS A 85 -13.96 16.13 16.36
N ALA A 86 -14.12 15.16 15.46
CA ALA A 86 -13.94 13.73 15.73
C ALA A 86 -12.63 13.15 15.14
N GLY A 87 -11.73 13.99 14.60
CA GLY A 87 -10.49 13.56 13.96
C GLY A 87 -10.26 14.29 12.62
N CYS A 88 -10.26 13.56 11.50
CA CYS A 88 -10.21 14.15 10.17
C CYS A 88 -11.11 13.43 9.16
N ARG A 89 -11.47 14.16 8.10
CA ARG A 89 -12.12 13.61 6.91
C ARG A 89 -11.09 13.45 5.80
N LEU A 90 -11.11 12.28 5.19
CA LEU A 90 -10.37 11.96 3.99
C LEU A 90 -11.37 11.78 2.84
N THR A 91 -11.23 12.58 1.79
CA THR A 91 -11.97 12.39 0.54
C THR A 91 -11.05 11.73 -0.47
N LEU A 92 -11.49 10.60 -1.02
CA LEU A 92 -10.81 9.90 -2.11
C LEU A 92 -11.69 9.91 -3.35
N GLU A 93 -11.17 10.48 -4.43
CA GLU A 93 -11.76 10.29 -5.75
C GLU A 93 -11.51 8.85 -6.23
N ARG A 94 -12.31 8.35 -7.17
CA ARG A 94 -12.18 6.98 -7.69
C ARG A 94 -10.77 6.71 -8.22
N ALA A 95 -10.21 7.63 -9.02
CA ALA A 95 -8.86 7.50 -9.55
C ALA A 95 -7.80 7.44 -8.44
N ASP A 96 -7.89 8.34 -7.44
CA ASP A 96 -7.01 8.33 -6.27
C ASP A 96 -7.17 7.03 -5.47
N SER A 97 -8.37 6.45 -5.42
CA SER A 97 -8.64 5.20 -4.68
C SER A 97 -8.01 3.99 -5.36
N GLU A 98 -8.17 3.85 -6.67
CA GLU A 98 -7.56 2.78 -7.46
C GLU A 98 -6.02 2.84 -7.40
N TRP A 99 -5.47 4.05 -7.47
CA TRP A 99 -4.04 4.27 -7.32
C TRP A 99 -3.57 3.93 -5.89
N LEU A 100 -4.28 4.42 -4.86
CA LEU A 100 -3.92 4.18 -3.47
C LEU A 100 -3.99 2.68 -3.11
N LEU A 101 -4.95 1.94 -3.66
CA LEU A 101 -5.05 0.49 -3.51
C LEU A 101 -3.81 -0.22 -4.05
N GLN A 102 -3.26 0.24 -5.18
CA GLN A 102 -2.01 -0.30 -5.73
C GLN A 102 -0.81 0.01 -4.82
N VAL A 103 -0.71 1.24 -4.31
CA VAL A 103 0.37 1.64 -3.37
C VAL A 103 0.31 0.81 -2.10
N LEU A 104 -0.87 0.69 -1.48
CA LEU A 104 -1.06 -0.13 -0.28
C LEU A 104 -0.78 -1.62 -0.57
N ASN A 105 -1.07 -2.10 -1.78
CA ASN A 105 -0.76 -3.48 -2.16
C ASN A 105 0.74 -3.70 -2.25
N ASP A 106 1.47 -2.81 -2.92
CA ASP A 106 2.92 -2.87 -3.02
C ASP A 106 3.58 -2.83 -1.64
N ILE A 107 3.06 -1.99 -0.72
CA ILE A 107 3.51 -1.92 0.67
C ILE A 107 3.26 -3.26 1.36
N ARG A 108 2.02 -3.77 1.31
CA ARG A 108 1.64 -5.03 1.97
C ARG A 108 2.49 -6.19 1.47
N VAL A 109 2.62 -6.36 0.16
CA VAL A 109 3.41 -7.43 -0.45
C VAL A 109 4.90 -7.25 -0.15
N GLY A 110 5.42 -6.03 -0.19
CA GLY A 110 6.82 -5.75 0.16
C GLY A 110 7.16 -6.19 1.59
N HIS A 111 6.31 -5.84 2.56
CA HIS A 111 6.50 -6.27 3.95
C HIS A 111 6.29 -7.77 4.13
N TRP A 112 5.36 -8.40 3.41
CA TRP A 112 5.20 -9.86 3.40
C TRP A 112 6.46 -10.58 2.90
N LEU A 113 7.09 -10.07 1.84
CA LEU A 113 8.37 -10.57 1.33
C LEU A 113 9.51 -10.35 2.36
N GLU A 114 9.57 -9.19 3.01
CA GLU A 114 10.57 -8.92 4.06
C GLU A 114 10.42 -9.87 5.26
N LEU A 115 9.19 -10.29 5.57
CA LEU A 115 8.90 -11.29 6.61
C LEU A 115 9.18 -12.74 6.18
N GLY A 116 9.68 -12.96 4.96
CA GLY A 116 10.01 -14.29 4.45
C GLY A 116 8.84 -15.03 3.81
N SER A 117 7.84 -14.31 3.31
CA SER A 117 6.65 -14.89 2.65
C SER A 117 5.89 -15.93 3.50
N PRO A 118 5.56 -15.62 4.76
CA PRO A 118 4.95 -16.60 5.65
C PRO A 118 3.56 -16.99 5.18
N GLU A 119 3.20 -18.26 5.43
CA GLU A 119 1.85 -18.77 5.23
C GLU A 119 0.89 -18.26 6.32
N VAL A 120 -0.41 -18.39 6.06
CA VAL A 120 -1.45 -17.97 6.99
C VAL A 120 -1.29 -18.70 8.34
N GLY A 121 -1.15 -17.93 9.42
CA GLY A 121 -1.02 -18.45 10.78
C GLY A 121 0.40 -18.81 11.22
N GLU A 122 1.40 -18.69 10.34
CA GLU A 122 2.81 -18.91 10.71
C GLU A 122 3.38 -17.76 11.54
N LEU A 123 3.00 -16.52 11.22
CA LEU A 123 3.39 -15.35 12.00
C LEU A 123 2.67 -15.32 13.34
N LYS A 124 3.47 -15.36 14.42
CA LYS A 124 2.98 -15.20 15.80
C LYS A 124 3.55 -13.89 16.35
N PRO A 125 2.76 -12.79 16.40
CA PRO A 125 3.25 -11.47 16.79
C PRO A 125 4.00 -11.45 18.13
N ALA A 126 3.54 -12.24 19.09
CA ALA A 126 4.17 -12.38 20.42
C ALA A 126 5.60 -12.97 20.39
N ARG A 127 6.05 -13.50 19.25
CA ARG A 127 7.37 -14.14 19.06
C ARG A 127 8.25 -13.38 18.08
N LEU A 128 7.77 -12.28 17.52
CA LEU A 128 8.53 -11.48 16.57
C LEU A 128 9.50 -10.56 17.31
N ALA A 129 10.70 -10.39 16.74
CA ALA A 129 11.59 -9.31 17.17
C ALA A 129 10.97 -7.95 16.83
N GLU A 130 11.34 -6.90 17.56
CA GLU A 130 10.75 -5.56 17.45
C GLU A 130 10.68 -5.04 16.00
N LYS A 131 11.76 -5.17 15.22
CA LYS A 131 11.76 -4.79 13.80
C LYS A 131 10.71 -5.58 13.00
N ALA A 132 10.63 -6.89 13.21
CA ALA A 132 9.65 -7.74 12.53
C ALA A 132 8.21 -7.41 12.96
N ILE A 133 7.98 -6.93 14.19
CA ILE A 133 6.68 -6.41 14.63
C ILE A 133 6.29 -5.18 13.82
N THR A 134 7.21 -4.24 13.61
CA THR A 134 6.91 -3.03 12.81
C THR A 134 6.58 -3.37 11.36
N THR A 135 7.34 -4.29 10.75
CA THR A 135 7.09 -4.79 9.39
C THR A 135 5.75 -5.51 9.29
N TRP A 136 5.42 -6.36 10.26
CA TRP A 136 4.13 -7.06 10.33
C TRP A 136 2.96 -6.09 10.51
N LEU A 137 3.09 -5.10 11.39
CA LEU A 137 2.04 -4.12 11.62
C LEU A 137 1.78 -3.28 10.36
N ALA A 138 2.82 -2.86 9.65
CA ALA A 138 2.67 -2.14 8.38
C ALA A 138 1.95 -3.00 7.32
N MET A 139 2.25 -4.30 7.25
CA MET A 139 1.58 -5.27 6.38
C MET A 139 0.07 -5.38 6.70
N GLU A 140 -0.28 -5.66 7.96
CA GLU A 140 -1.66 -5.82 8.41
C GLU A 140 -2.47 -4.54 8.23
N MET A 141 -1.91 -3.41 8.65
CA MET A 141 -2.59 -2.12 8.54
C MET A 141 -2.78 -1.70 7.08
N SER A 142 -1.83 -2.00 6.18
CA SER A 142 -2.03 -1.81 4.74
C SER A 142 -3.24 -2.62 4.25
N GLY A 143 -3.35 -3.89 4.66
CA GLY A 143 -4.51 -4.74 4.35
C GLY A 143 -5.83 -4.17 4.90
N PHE A 144 -5.83 -3.68 6.14
CA PHE A 144 -6.99 -3.03 6.75
C PHE A 144 -7.48 -1.81 5.95
N PHE A 145 -6.56 -0.92 5.54
CA PHE A 145 -6.91 0.25 4.73
C PHE A 145 -7.41 -0.15 3.34
N GLN A 146 -6.80 -1.16 2.71
CA GLN A 146 -7.27 -1.67 1.42
C GLN A 146 -8.70 -2.18 1.49
N MET A 147 -9.00 -3.04 2.47
CA MET A 147 -10.36 -3.58 2.64
C MET A 147 -11.37 -2.47 2.87
N SER A 148 -11.04 -1.50 3.73
CA SER A 148 -11.91 -0.36 4.00
C SER A 148 -12.20 0.49 2.76
N ILE A 149 -11.24 0.62 1.83
CA ILE A 149 -11.43 1.36 0.56
C ILE A 149 -12.28 0.53 -0.40
N LEU A 150 -11.98 -0.77 -0.56
CA LEU A 150 -12.71 -1.68 -1.46
C LEU A 150 -14.19 -1.78 -1.07
N GLU A 151 -14.48 -2.03 0.21
CA GLU A 151 -15.85 -2.13 0.73
C GLU A 151 -16.69 -0.88 0.43
N ALA A 152 -16.06 0.30 0.38
CA ALA A 152 -16.77 1.54 0.13
C ALA A 152 -17.15 1.78 -1.34
N PHE A 153 -16.50 1.08 -2.29
CA PHE A 153 -16.82 1.12 -3.71
C PHE A 153 -17.66 -0.07 -4.19
N ASP A 154 -17.80 -1.11 -3.36
CA ASP A 154 -18.68 -2.27 -3.60
C ASP A 154 -20.14 -2.03 -3.17
N CYS A 155 -20.44 -0.86 -2.58
CA CYS A 155 -21.77 -0.46 -2.09
C CYS A 155 -22.59 0.37 -3.10
#